data_AF-A0A653D5Z3-F1
#
_entry.id   AF-A0A653D5Z3-F1
#
_cell.length_a   1.000
_cell.length_b   1.000
_cell.length_c   1.000
_cell.angle_alpha   90.00
_cell.angle_beta   90.00
_cell.angle_gamma   90.00
#
_symmetry.space_group_name_H-M   'P 1'
#
loop_
_entity.id
_entity.type
_entity.pdbx_description
1 polymer ?
#
loop_
_entity_poly.entity_id
_entity_poly.type
_entity_poly.pdbx_seq_one_letter_code
_entity_poly.pdbx_strand_id
1 'polypeptide(L)'
;MAGKVAEEITGEHDSTYVDNLKYAANILEKENILGLIEPINGYSVPHYYMNNYEKAISVIKQVDSPNLKLMLDVFHLQLIKGNISNTMKELKDMIGHVQIAQAPNRNEPNTDGELNYKYILEELKNVAAYDDWIGLEYKPALITTEGLKWIQEFGYSL
;
A
#
# COMPACT_ATOMS: atom_id res chain seq x y z
N MET A 1 -3.01 -11.13 5.84
CA MET A 1 -2.08 -11.53 4.77
C MET A 1 -2.81 -12.46 3.82
N ALA A 2 -2.76 -12.20 2.51
CA ALA A 2 -3.59 -12.89 1.52
C ALA A 2 -3.08 -14.30 1.14
N GLY A 3 -1.88 -14.67 1.59
CA GLY A 3 -1.27 -15.95 1.27
C GLY A 3 -0.61 -15.99 -0.10
N LYS A 4 0.02 -17.12 -0.41
CA LYS A 4 0.64 -17.41 -1.71
C LYS A 4 -0.10 -18.56 -2.38
N VAL A 5 -0.34 -18.44 -3.68
CA VAL A 5 -0.97 -19.47 -4.51
C VAL A 5 -0.01 -19.80 -5.64
N ALA A 6 0.73 -20.91 -5.48
CA ALA A 6 1.73 -21.35 -6.46
C ALA A 6 1.10 -21.97 -7.72
N GLU A 7 -0.14 -22.42 -7.61
CA GLU A 7 -0.94 -23.01 -8.67
C GLU A 7 -1.82 -21.94 -9.35
N GLU A 8 -2.66 -22.35 -10.30
CA GLU A 8 -3.60 -21.44 -10.94
C GLU A 8 -4.62 -20.90 -9.92
N ILE A 9 -4.84 -19.58 -9.93
CA ILE A 9 -5.86 -18.95 -9.09
C ILE A 9 -7.24 -19.36 -9.59
N THR A 10 -8.00 -20.04 -8.73
CA THR A 10 -9.37 -20.47 -9.01
C THR A 10 -10.40 -19.56 -8.34
N GLY A 11 -11.66 -19.66 -8.77
CA GLY A 11 -12.77 -18.94 -8.13
C GLY A 11 -12.97 -19.27 -6.64
N GLU A 12 -12.52 -20.44 -6.18
CA GLU A 12 -12.58 -20.82 -4.75
C GLU A 12 -11.62 -19.98 -3.89
N HIS A 13 -10.46 -19.60 -4.43
CA HIS A 13 -9.55 -18.68 -3.76
C HIS A 13 -10.19 -17.30 -3.62
N ASP A 14 -10.84 -16.82 -4.68
CA ASP A 14 -11.53 -15.54 -4.69
C ASP A 14 -12.70 -15.51 -3.70
N SER A 15 -13.55 -16.55 -3.68
CA SER A 15 -14.66 -16.64 -2.72
C SER A 15 -14.15 -16.73 -1.28
N THR A 16 -13.16 -17.58 -1.02
CA THR A 16 -12.58 -17.76 0.32
C THR A 16 -11.97 -16.45 0.84
N TYR A 17 -11.26 -15.71 -0.02
CA TYR A 17 -10.66 -14.43 0.36
C TYR A 17 -11.73 -13.39 0.74
N VAL A 18 -12.78 -13.26 -0.09
CA VAL A 18 -13.88 -12.32 0.18
C VAL A 18 -14.65 -12.71 1.43
N ASP A 19 -14.97 -14.00 1.63
CA ASP A 19 -15.73 -14.47 2.80
C ASP A 19 -14.97 -14.24 4.11
N ASN A 20 -13.66 -14.49 4.11
CA ASN A 20 -12.80 -14.20 5.25
C ASN A 20 -12.74 -12.70 5.57
N LEU A 21 -12.69 -11.84 4.54
CA LEU A 21 -12.70 -10.40 4.75
C LEU A 21 -14.04 -9.88 5.23
N LYS A 22 -15.17 -10.42 4.74
CA LYS A 22 -16.50 -10.10 5.29
C LYS A 22 -16.61 -10.51 6.76
N TYR A 23 -16.09 -11.67 7.11
CA TYR A 23 -16.03 -12.09 8.51
C TYR A 23 -15.17 -11.13 9.36
N ALA A 24 -13.97 -10.80 8.90
CA ALA A 24 -13.07 -9.88 9.61
C ALA A 24 -13.64 -8.47 9.73
N ALA A 25 -14.21 -7.91 8.64
CA ALA A 25 -14.82 -6.58 8.62
C ALA A 25 -15.92 -6.43 9.69
N ASN A 26 -16.79 -7.42 9.83
CA ASN A 26 -17.83 -7.42 10.87
C ASN A 26 -17.27 -7.36 12.30
N ILE A 27 -16.07 -7.87 12.54
CA ILE A 27 -15.40 -7.81 13.85
C ILE A 27 -14.72 -6.45 14.01
N LEU A 28 -13.99 -6.01 12.98
CA LEU A 28 -13.29 -4.73 12.94
C LEU A 28 -14.24 -3.55 13.16
N GLU A 29 -15.43 -3.57 12.57
CA GLU A 29 -16.47 -2.55 12.78
C GLU A 29 -16.91 -2.47 14.24
N LYS A 30 -17.13 -3.60 14.91
CA LYS A 30 -17.57 -3.65 16.32
C LYS A 30 -16.52 -3.06 17.27
N GLU A 31 -15.25 -3.24 16.93
CA GLU A 31 -14.13 -2.76 17.73
C GLU A 31 -13.61 -1.39 17.25
N ASN A 32 -14.23 -0.79 16.22
CA ASN A 32 -13.80 0.46 15.59
C ASN A 32 -12.31 0.43 15.16
N ILE A 33 -11.88 -0.67 14.56
CA ILE A 33 -10.53 -0.87 14.04
C ILE A 33 -10.59 -0.82 12.51
N LEU A 34 -9.62 -0.17 11.86
CA LEU A 34 -9.50 -0.17 10.41
C LEU A 34 -8.66 -1.36 9.94
N GLY A 35 -9.24 -2.22 9.12
CA GLY A 35 -8.53 -3.25 8.37
C GLY A 35 -8.00 -2.73 7.04
N LEU A 36 -6.92 -3.32 6.56
CA LEU A 36 -6.27 -2.93 5.31
C LEU A 36 -6.03 -4.13 4.38
N ILE A 37 -6.23 -3.91 3.08
CA ILE A 37 -5.76 -4.80 2.01
C ILE A 37 -4.55 -4.15 1.35
N GLU A 38 -3.48 -4.93 1.20
CA GLU A 38 -2.24 -4.49 0.54
C GLU A 38 -1.97 -5.34 -0.70
N PRO A 39 -1.96 -4.73 -1.89
CA PRO A 39 -1.40 -5.34 -3.08
C PRO A 39 0.14 -5.39 -3.02
N ILE A 40 0.74 -6.58 -3.10
CA ILE A 40 2.20 -6.77 -3.03
C ILE A 40 2.75 -7.23 -4.38
N ASN A 41 3.86 -6.65 -4.82
CA ASN A 41 4.45 -6.97 -6.13
C ASN A 41 5.08 -8.37 -6.18
N GLY A 42 5.06 -8.99 -7.36
CA GLY A 42 5.58 -10.34 -7.57
C GLY A 42 7.10 -10.45 -7.45
N TYR A 43 7.85 -9.35 -7.57
CA TYR A 43 9.31 -9.35 -7.35
C TYR A 43 9.66 -9.58 -5.88
N SER A 44 8.92 -8.93 -4.98
CA SER A 44 9.14 -9.02 -3.53
C SER A 44 8.57 -10.31 -2.97
N VAL A 45 7.37 -10.67 -3.41
CA VAL A 45 6.66 -11.86 -2.93
C VAL A 45 6.10 -12.61 -4.14
N PRO A 46 6.88 -13.52 -4.74
CA PRO A 46 6.39 -14.37 -5.81
C PRO A 46 5.14 -15.14 -5.39
N HIS A 47 4.19 -15.25 -6.31
CA HIS A 47 2.92 -15.98 -6.13
C HIS A 47 1.99 -15.42 -5.03
N TYR A 48 2.19 -14.19 -4.57
CA TYR A 48 1.25 -13.57 -3.62
C TYR A 48 -0.13 -13.38 -4.27
N TYR A 49 -1.19 -13.80 -3.58
CA TYR A 49 -2.54 -13.82 -4.13
C TYR A 49 -3.08 -12.41 -4.45
N MET A 50 -2.83 -11.45 -3.56
CA MET A 50 -3.26 -10.07 -3.73
C MET A 50 -2.13 -9.24 -4.33
N ASN A 51 -1.88 -9.37 -5.63
CA ASN A 51 -0.79 -8.69 -6.36
C ASN A 51 -1.28 -7.72 -7.43
N ASN A 52 -2.56 -7.35 -7.38
CA ASN A 52 -3.23 -6.51 -8.39
C ASN A 52 -4.18 -5.51 -7.71
N TYR A 53 -4.07 -4.24 -8.09
CA TYR A 53 -4.86 -3.16 -7.50
C TYR A 53 -6.35 -3.22 -7.92
N GLU A 54 -6.66 -3.57 -9.17
CA GLU A 54 -8.04 -3.72 -9.64
C GLU A 54 -8.80 -4.82 -8.87
N LYS A 55 -8.13 -5.93 -8.57
CA LYS A 55 -8.66 -6.99 -7.71
C LYS A 55 -8.91 -6.48 -6.30
N ALA A 56 -7.95 -5.78 -5.68
CA ALA A 56 -8.12 -5.22 -4.35
C ALA A 56 -9.31 -4.24 -4.27
N ILE A 57 -9.44 -3.35 -5.25
CA ILE A 57 -10.57 -2.41 -5.37
C ILE A 57 -11.90 -3.16 -5.49
N SER A 58 -11.95 -4.19 -6.35
CA SER A 58 -13.13 -5.04 -6.50
C SER A 58 -13.51 -5.72 -5.19
N VAL A 59 -12.54 -6.27 -4.46
CA VAL A 59 -12.78 -6.92 -3.17
C VAL A 59 -13.28 -5.93 -2.11
N ILE A 60 -12.67 -4.76 -1.98
CA ILE A 60 -13.14 -3.72 -1.02
C ILE A 60 -14.61 -3.37 -1.29
N LYS A 61 -14.96 -3.16 -2.56
CA LYS A 61 -16.36 -2.88 -2.97
C LYS A 61 -17.30 -4.05 -2.69
N GLN A 62 -16.85 -5.30 -2.81
CA GLN A 62 -17.66 -6.49 -2.55
C GLN A 62 -17.85 -6.77 -1.05
N VAL A 63 -16.88 -6.41 -0.22
CA VAL A 63 -16.99 -6.50 1.25
C VAL A 63 -17.89 -5.40 1.80
N ASP A 64 -17.85 -4.21 1.18
CA ASP A 64 -18.73 -3.06 1.48
C ASP A 64 -18.77 -2.68 2.96
N SER A 65 -17.57 -2.53 3.55
CA SER A 65 -17.39 -2.14 4.95
C SER A 65 -16.63 -0.81 5.06
N PRO A 66 -17.08 0.15 5.89
CA PRO A 66 -16.33 1.38 6.15
C PRO A 66 -15.00 1.13 6.90
N ASN A 67 -14.85 -0.03 7.54
CA ASN A 67 -13.68 -0.42 8.32
C ASN A 67 -12.72 -1.34 7.54
N LEU A 68 -12.84 -1.40 6.21
CA LEU A 68 -11.88 -2.07 5.35
C LEU A 68 -11.44 -1.14 4.21
N LYS A 69 -10.16 -0.80 4.17
CA LYS A 69 -9.58 0.12 3.19
C LYS A 69 -8.35 -0.45 2.50
N LEU A 70 -7.81 0.31 1.54
CA LEU A 70 -6.59 -0.02 0.83
C LEU A 70 -5.37 0.53 1.56
N MET A 71 -4.33 -0.28 1.68
CA MET A 71 -2.98 0.20 1.98
C MET A 71 -2.27 0.53 0.66
N LEU A 72 -1.93 1.80 0.49
CA LEU A 72 -1.20 2.30 -0.66
C LEU A 72 0.31 2.29 -0.36
N ASP A 73 0.96 1.14 -0.55
CA ASP A 73 2.42 1.09 -0.61
C ASP A 73 2.88 1.59 -1.99
N VAL A 74 3.60 2.71 -2.02
CA VAL A 74 4.06 3.36 -3.26
C VAL A 74 5.10 2.51 -4.01
N PHE A 75 5.92 1.74 -3.30
CA PHE A 75 6.89 0.83 -3.91
C PHE A 75 6.20 -0.33 -4.61
N HIS A 76 5.21 -0.95 -3.97
CA HIS A 76 4.39 -1.99 -4.60
C HIS A 76 3.55 -1.42 -5.74
N LEU A 77 2.97 -0.23 -5.58
CA LEU A 77 2.23 0.46 -6.62
C LEU A 77 3.09 0.67 -7.88
N GLN A 78 4.30 1.21 -7.74
CA GLN A 78 5.20 1.47 -8.87
C GLN A 78 5.47 0.19 -9.68
N LEU A 79 5.72 -0.92 -8.98
CA LEU A 79 6.08 -2.19 -9.61
C LEU A 79 4.88 -3.01 -10.12
N ILE A 80 3.65 -2.69 -9.69
CA ILE A 80 2.42 -3.37 -10.15
C ILE A 80 1.74 -2.56 -11.27
N LYS A 81 1.50 -1.27 -11.04
CA LYS A 81 0.60 -0.44 -11.85
C LYS A 81 1.28 0.84 -12.36
N GLY A 82 2.25 1.38 -11.62
CA GLY A 82 2.85 2.67 -11.93
C GLY A 82 1.82 3.80 -11.92
N ASN A 83 2.06 4.83 -12.75
CA ASN A 83 1.13 5.96 -12.93
C ASN A 83 0.65 6.55 -11.60
N ILE A 84 1.60 6.80 -10.69
CA ILE A 84 1.37 7.02 -9.25
C ILE A 84 0.40 8.19 -9.01
N SER A 85 0.63 9.38 -9.59
CA SER A 85 -0.23 10.54 -9.36
C SER A 85 -1.70 10.31 -9.72
N ASN A 86 -1.94 9.70 -10.90
CA ASN A 86 -3.31 9.41 -11.34
C ASN A 86 -3.95 8.32 -10.47
N THR A 87 -3.18 7.29 -10.11
CA THR A 87 -3.68 6.22 -9.25
C THR A 87 -4.01 6.73 -7.84
N MET A 88 -3.19 7.60 -7.25
CA MET A 88 -3.49 8.23 -5.96
C MET A 88 -4.79 9.04 -6.01
N LYS A 89 -4.99 9.81 -7.09
CA LYS A 89 -6.23 10.58 -7.29
C LYS A 89 -7.46 9.68 -7.44
N GLU A 90 -7.33 8.58 -8.18
CA GLU A 90 -8.41 7.60 -8.38
C GLU A 90 -8.81 6.92 -7.06
N LEU A 91 -7.82 6.59 -6.22
CA LEU A 91 -8.00 5.77 -5.03
C LEU A 91 -8.17 6.55 -3.74
N LYS A 92 -8.09 7.88 -3.76
CA LYS A 92 -8.04 8.75 -2.57
C LYS A 92 -9.06 8.39 -1.48
N ASP A 93 -10.30 8.08 -1.86
CA ASP A 93 -11.39 7.81 -0.90
C ASP A 93 -11.31 6.38 -0.32
N MET A 94 -10.52 5.51 -0.94
CA MET A 94 -10.29 4.12 -0.52
C MET A 94 -9.00 3.95 0.29
N ILE A 95 -8.09 4.93 0.29
CA ILE A 95 -6.83 4.85 1.02
C ILE A 95 -7.12 4.91 2.52
N GLY A 96 -6.61 3.90 3.23
CA GLY A 96 -6.64 3.81 4.70
C GLY A 96 -5.26 3.97 5.33
N HIS A 97 -4.19 3.68 4.59
CA HIS A 97 -2.83 3.91 5.03
C HIS A 97 -1.88 4.03 3.82
N VAL A 98 -0.74 4.69 4.00
CA VAL A 98 0.29 4.86 2.96
C VAL A 98 1.64 4.38 3.49
N GLN A 99 2.38 3.65 2.66
CA GLN A 99 3.76 3.28 2.92
C GLN A 99 4.67 3.72 1.77
N ILE A 100 5.94 4.01 2.08
CA ILE A 100 6.91 4.51 1.11
C ILE A 100 8.26 3.78 1.17
N ALA A 101 8.83 3.54 -0.01
CA ALA A 101 10.21 3.08 -0.20
C ALA A 101 10.67 3.36 -1.64
N GLN A 102 11.97 3.63 -1.84
CA GLN A 102 12.51 3.89 -3.18
C GLN A 102 12.48 2.66 -4.08
N ALA A 103 12.07 2.82 -5.34
CA ALA A 103 12.14 1.77 -6.35
C ALA A 103 13.45 1.93 -7.17
N PRO A 104 14.11 0.83 -7.55
CA PRO A 104 13.68 -0.56 -7.40
C PRO A 104 14.19 -1.26 -6.12
N ASN A 105 15.09 -0.65 -5.35
CA ASN A 105 15.87 -1.35 -4.31
C ASN A 105 15.20 -1.41 -2.92
N ARG A 106 14.07 -0.72 -2.75
CA ARG A 106 13.30 -0.60 -1.49
C ARG A 106 14.10 0.06 -0.36
N ASN A 107 14.93 1.05 -0.69
CA ASN A 107 15.71 1.87 0.24
C ASN A 107 15.00 3.18 0.60
N GLU A 108 15.69 4.08 1.30
CA GLU A 108 15.20 5.39 1.73
C GLU A 108 14.64 6.22 0.56
N PRO A 109 13.58 7.04 0.78
CA PRO A 109 12.99 7.91 -0.24
C PRO A 109 13.95 8.87 -0.97
N ASN A 110 15.09 9.23 -0.39
CA ASN A 110 16.07 10.13 -1.00
C ASN A 110 17.26 9.42 -1.69
N THR A 111 17.29 8.08 -1.73
CA THR A 111 18.34 7.37 -2.49
C THR A 111 18.06 7.42 -3.98
N ASP A 112 19.09 7.14 -4.78
CA ASP A 112 18.96 6.95 -6.23
C ASP A 112 17.88 5.91 -6.56
N GLY A 113 17.02 6.26 -7.50
CA GLY A 113 15.89 5.43 -7.91
C GLY A 113 14.98 6.14 -8.89
N GLU A 114 13.84 5.51 -9.16
CA GLU A 114 12.90 5.96 -10.19
C GLU A 114 11.90 7.01 -9.68
N LEU A 115 11.72 7.12 -8.36
CA LEU A 115 10.65 7.89 -7.75
C LEU A 115 11.14 9.22 -7.17
N ASN A 116 10.50 10.32 -7.58
CA ASN A 116 10.69 11.63 -6.95
C ASN A 116 9.76 11.77 -5.73
N TYR A 117 10.27 11.46 -4.54
CA TYR A 117 9.46 11.47 -3.33
C TYR A 117 9.04 12.85 -2.83
N LYS A 118 9.79 13.92 -3.14
CA LYS A 118 9.31 15.28 -2.82
C LYS A 118 7.98 15.56 -3.53
N TYR A 119 7.93 15.25 -4.82
CA TYR A 119 6.71 15.37 -5.61
C TYR A 119 5.60 14.42 -5.12
N ILE A 120 5.90 13.13 -4.87
CA ILE A 120 4.89 12.16 -4.43
C ILE A 120 4.25 12.56 -3.09
N LEU A 121 5.05 13.04 -2.13
CA LEU A 121 4.54 13.48 -0.82
C LEU A 121 3.69 14.75 -0.95
N GLU A 122 4.06 15.68 -1.84
CA GLU A 122 3.23 16.84 -2.17
C GLU A 122 1.91 16.43 -2.83
N GLU A 123 1.92 15.46 -3.75
CA GLU A 123 0.70 14.95 -4.39
C GLU A 123 -0.22 14.23 -3.41
N LEU A 124 0.33 13.43 -2.47
CA LEU A 124 -0.45 12.80 -1.40
C LEU A 124 -1.18 13.86 -0.56
N LYS A 125 -0.47 14.91 -0.17
CA LYS A 125 -1.03 16.00 0.62
C LYS A 125 -2.07 16.82 -0.17
N ASN A 126 -1.78 17.17 -1.41
CA ASN A 126 -2.58 18.15 -2.16
C ASN A 126 -3.72 17.53 -2.96
N VAL A 127 -3.49 16.36 -3.58
CA VAL A 127 -4.44 15.72 -4.51
C VAL A 127 -5.24 14.64 -3.81
N ALA A 128 -4.57 13.78 -3.05
CA ALA A 128 -5.25 12.75 -2.26
C ALA A 128 -5.82 13.29 -0.95
N ALA A 129 -5.44 14.52 -0.55
CA ALA A 129 -5.83 15.13 0.73
C ALA A 129 -5.56 14.21 1.93
N TYR A 130 -4.49 13.40 1.84
CA TYR A 130 -4.13 12.44 2.87
C TYR A 130 -3.45 13.16 4.04
N ASP A 131 -4.02 13.02 5.23
CA ASP A 131 -3.62 13.71 6.46
C ASP A 131 -3.27 12.77 7.62
N ASP A 132 -3.11 11.48 7.34
CA ASP A 132 -2.77 10.43 8.31
C ASP A 132 -1.28 9.99 8.17
N TRP A 133 -0.87 8.98 8.95
CA TRP A 133 0.50 8.50 9.03
C TRP A 133 1.04 7.93 7.71
N ILE A 134 2.33 8.13 7.46
CA ILE A 134 3.07 7.48 6.37
C ILE A 134 4.07 6.49 6.96
N GLY A 135 3.92 5.22 6.63
CA GLY A 135 4.82 4.15 7.05
C GLY A 135 6.14 4.16 6.27
N LEU A 136 7.26 4.11 6.99
CA LEU A 136 8.60 4.07 6.41
C LEU A 136 9.08 2.63 6.22
N GLU A 137 8.43 1.87 5.33
CA GLU A 137 8.72 0.45 5.10
C GLU A 137 9.82 0.25 4.04
N TYR A 138 11.02 0.71 4.36
CA TYR A 138 12.20 0.48 3.53
C TYR A 138 13.31 -0.25 4.29
N LYS A 139 14.22 -0.87 3.54
CA LYS A 139 15.47 -1.42 4.05
C LYS A 139 16.51 -0.31 4.07
N PRO A 140 17.04 0.11 5.23
CA PRO A 140 18.06 1.14 5.25
C PRO A 140 19.27 0.75 4.39
N ALA A 141 19.79 1.67 3.58
CA ALA A 141 20.99 1.41 2.76
C ALA A 141 22.25 1.28 3.63
N LEU A 142 22.26 1.93 4.80
CA LEU A 142 23.31 1.89 5.82
C LEU A 142 22.70 1.51 7.17
N ILE A 143 23.03 2.23 8.25
CA ILE A 143 22.35 2.09 9.54
C ILE A 143 21.07 2.92 9.58
N THR A 144 20.03 2.43 10.24
CA THR A 144 18.70 3.07 10.28
C THR A 144 18.76 4.55 10.64
N THR A 145 19.56 4.95 11.62
CA THR A 145 19.66 6.35 12.06
C THR A 145 20.22 7.28 11.00
N GLU A 146 21.10 6.79 10.12
CA GLU A 146 21.59 7.57 8.99
C GLU A 146 20.53 7.67 7.88
N GLY A 147 19.76 6.60 7.69
CA GLY A 147 18.64 6.51 6.76
C GLY A 147 17.40 7.32 7.14
N LEU A 148 17.42 8.09 8.23
CA LEU A 148 16.32 8.97 8.64
C LEU A 148 16.59 10.46 8.33
N LYS A 149 17.79 10.81 7.86
CA LYS A 149 18.17 12.21 7.57
C LYS A 149 17.28 12.86 6.51
N TRP A 150 16.78 12.07 5.57
CA TRP A 150 15.90 12.54 4.50
C TRP A 150 14.62 13.21 5.01
N ILE A 151 14.13 12.81 6.19
CA ILE A 151 12.93 13.38 6.82
C ILE A 151 13.14 14.89 7.02
N GLN A 152 14.26 15.26 7.64
CA GLN A 152 14.62 16.67 7.87
C GLN A 152 14.98 17.38 6.56
N GLU A 153 15.69 16.72 5.64
CA GLU A 153 16.02 17.28 4.31
C GLU A 153 14.78 17.63 3.48
N PHE A 154 13.68 16.92 3.71
CA PHE A 154 12.39 17.14 3.05
C PHE A 154 11.48 18.08 3.86
N GLY A 155 11.94 18.57 5.01
CA GLY A 155 11.22 19.55 5.85
C GLY A 155 10.22 18.93 6.83
N TYR A 156 10.32 17.64 7.11
CA TYR A 156 9.49 16.94 8.09
C TYR A 156 10.24 16.74 9.43
N SER A 157 9.48 16.39 10.47
CA SER A 157 9.98 16.01 11.79
C SER A 157 9.36 14.68 12.23
N LEU A 158 10.13 13.88 12.97
CA LEU A 158 9.64 12.72 13.73
C LEU A 158 9.04 13.16 15.07
#